data_AF-A0A3L6EZB8-F1
#
_entry.id   AF-A0A3L6EZB8-F1
#
_cell.length_a   1.000
_cell.length_b   1.000
_cell.length_c   1.000
_cell.angle_alpha   90.00
_cell.angle_beta   90.00
_cell.angle_gamma   90.00
#
_symmetry.space_group_name_H-M   'P 1'
#
loop_
_entity.id
_entity.type
_entity.pdbx_description
1 polymer ?
#
loop_
_entity_poly.entity_id
_entity_poly.type
_entity_poly.pdbx_seq_one_letter_code
_entity_poly.pdbx_strand_id
1 'polypeptide(L)'
;MPTNISDGIRKSSRLEKNEDVKVADKAISRAEAKDAFLNKGMYTNSFSLLDSNNVDLLDIANKLGVSLGPSKSAVIDNLELIKDLELSRKILAIQACKKNNSTLEVPPC
;
A
#
# COMPACT_ATOMS: atom_id res chain seq x y z
N MET A 1 -58.94 -4.22 12.55
CA MET A 1 -57.82 -5.17 12.64
C MET A 1 -56.55 -4.48 12.17
N PRO A 2 -55.51 -4.32 13.00
CA PRO A 2 -54.25 -3.73 12.54
C PRO A 2 -53.26 -4.84 12.17
N THR A 3 -52.71 -4.79 10.96
CA THR A 3 -51.49 -5.54 10.62
C THR A 3 -50.46 -4.53 10.13
N ASN A 4 -49.57 -4.14 11.04
CA ASN A 4 -48.33 -3.46 10.72
C ASN A 4 -47.48 -4.42 9.86
N ILE A 5 -47.42 -4.17 8.57
CA ILE A 5 -46.42 -4.77 7.68
C ILE A 5 -45.16 -3.91 7.87
N SER A 6 -44.41 -4.18 8.93
CA SER A 6 -43.03 -3.71 8.99
C SER A 6 -42.22 -4.65 8.09
N ASP A 7 -41.83 -4.13 6.94
CA ASP A 7 -41.06 -4.83 5.91
C ASP A 7 -39.97 -5.72 6.51
N GLY A 8 -40.22 -7.02 6.40
CA GLY A 8 -39.46 -8.08 7.05
C GLY A 8 -38.13 -8.36 6.38
N ILE A 9 -37.13 -7.51 6.61
CA ILE A 9 -35.73 -7.89 6.45
C ILE A 9 -35.27 -8.44 7.80
N ARG A 10 -35.51 -9.74 8.04
CA ARG A 10 -34.93 -10.45 9.20
C ARG A 10 -33.42 -10.49 9.04
N LYS A 11 -32.72 -9.59 9.73
CA LYS A 11 -31.26 -9.63 9.85
C LYS A 11 -30.86 -10.85 10.68
N SER A 12 -29.78 -11.52 10.30
CA SER A 12 -29.26 -12.62 11.14
C SER A 12 -28.75 -12.06 12.47
N SER A 13 -28.75 -12.86 13.54
CA SER A 13 -28.19 -12.47 14.85
C SER A 13 -26.71 -12.05 14.77
N ARG A 14 -26.00 -12.49 13.71
CA ARG A 14 -24.64 -12.08 13.37
C ARG A 14 -24.56 -10.65 12.79
N LEU A 15 -25.63 -10.19 12.16
CA LEU A 15 -25.74 -8.91 11.46
C LEU A 15 -26.45 -7.85 12.32
N GLU A 16 -27.25 -8.24 13.33
CA GLU A 16 -27.90 -7.31 14.29
C GLU A 16 -26.91 -6.50 15.14
N LYS A 17 -25.68 -7.00 15.34
CA LYS A 17 -24.65 -6.35 16.16
C LYS A 17 -23.80 -5.32 15.41
N ASN A 18 -23.97 -5.19 14.11
CA ASN A 18 -23.31 -4.18 13.30
C ASN A 18 -24.41 -3.21 12.84
N GLU A 19 -24.33 -1.93 13.22
CA GLU A 19 -25.14 -0.90 12.58
C GLU A 19 -24.99 -1.01 11.06
N ASP A 20 -26.04 -0.65 10.31
CA ASP A 20 -26.01 -0.64 8.84
C ASP A 20 -25.01 0.43 8.37
N VAL A 21 -23.72 0.11 8.44
CA VAL A 21 -22.69 0.89 7.78
C VAL A 21 -23.02 0.80 6.31
N LYS A 22 -23.46 1.93 5.73
CA LYS A 22 -23.81 1.98 4.32
C LYS A 22 -22.59 1.48 3.55
N VAL A 23 -22.82 0.59 2.59
CA VAL A 23 -21.75 -0.02 1.79
C VAL A 23 -20.84 1.08 1.19
N ALA A 24 -21.43 2.24 0.88
CA ALA A 24 -20.73 3.44 0.46
C ALA A 24 -19.72 3.96 1.51
N ASP A 25 -20.12 4.12 2.77
CA ASP A 25 -19.24 4.63 3.84
C ASP A 25 -18.04 3.69 4.06
N LYS A 26 -18.29 2.38 4.01
CA LYS A 26 -17.23 1.37 4.11
C LYS A 26 -16.29 1.39 2.89
N ALA A 27 -16.82 1.67 1.70
CA ALA A 27 -16.02 1.84 0.49
C ALA A 27 -15.18 3.13 0.55
N ILE A 28 -15.74 4.23 1.05
CA ILE A 28 -15.05 5.52 1.26
C ILE A 28 -13.90 5.34 2.24
N SER A 29 -14.13 4.77 3.43
CA SER A 29 -13.05 4.53 4.39
C SER A 29 -11.95 3.61 3.84
N ARG A 30 -12.29 2.64 2.98
CA ARG A 30 -11.29 1.78 2.32
C ARG A 30 -10.50 2.55 1.25
N ALA A 31 -11.15 3.42 0.49
CA ALA A 31 -10.48 4.29 -0.47
C ALA A 31 -9.55 5.29 0.23
N GLU A 32 -10.00 5.93 1.30
CA GLU A 32 -9.22 6.85 2.12
C GLU A 32 -8.01 6.18 2.77
N ALA A 33 -8.17 4.97 3.34
CA ALA A 33 -7.06 4.22 3.91
C ALA A 33 -6.04 3.80 2.83
N LYS A 34 -6.52 3.41 1.65
CA LYS A 34 -5.66 3.08 0.50
C LYS A 34 -4.90 4.31 0.02
N ASP A 35 -5.57 5.46 -0.10
CA ASP A 35 -4.97 6.71 -0.53
C ASP A 35 -4.01 7.27 0.52
N ALA A 36 -4.29 7.13 1.82
CA ALA A 36 -3.37 7.51 2.88
C ALA A 36 -2.11 6.61 2.88
N PHE A 37 -2.24 5.32 2.61
CA PHE A 37 -1.09 4.43 2.45
C PHE A 37 -0.21 4.87 1.27
N LEU A 38 -0.82 5.20 0.13
CA LEU A 38 -0.11 5.64 -1.06
C LEU A 38 0.49 7.05 -0.93
N ASN A 39 -0.27 7.98 -0.32
CA ASN A 39 0.08 9.40 -0.26
C ASN A 39 0.86 9.80 0.99
N LYS A 40 0.85 9.00 2.07
CA LYS A 40 1.59 9.29 3.31
C LYS A 40 2.57 8.18 3.66
N GLY A 41 2.21 6.91 3.48
CA GLY A 41 3.04 5.76 3.88
C GLY A 41 4.28 5.49 3.01
N MET A 42 4.25 5.85 1.72
CA MET A 42 5.34 5.54 0.77
C MET A 42 6.40 6.64 0.62
N TYR A 43 6.10 7.89 0.99
CA TYR A 43 7.10 8.98 0.96
C TYR A 43 7.95 9.02 2.22
N THR A 44 7.41 8.56 3.35
CA THR A 44 8.10 8.52 4.65
C THR A 44 8.27 7.08 5.14
N ASN A 45 8.67 6.17 4.24
CA ASN A 45 8.97 4.81 4.64
C ASN A 45 10.30 4.81 5.39
N SER A 46 10.27 4.63 6.71
CA SER A 46 11.48 4.51 7.56
C SER A 46 12.40 3.35 7.16
N PHE A 47 11.95 2.43 6.30
CA PHE A 47 12.72 1.31 5.79
C PHE A 47 13.15 1.47 4.32
N SER A 48 13.08 2.69 3.76
CA SER A 48 13.56 2.99 2.40
C SER A 48 15.10 3.07 2.37
N LEU A 49 15.73 2.44 1.37
CA LEU A 49 17.18 2.55 1.16
C LEU A 49 17.56 3.84 0.39
N LEU A 50 16.60 4.49 -0.27
CA LEU A 50 16.80 5.72 -1.05
C LEU A 50 17.47 6.85 -0.24
N ASP A 51 17.07 7.02 1.02
CA ASP A 51 17.59 8.07 1.89
C ASP A 51 18.79 7.59 2.74
N SER A 52 19.15 6.31 2.62
CA SER A 52 20.26 5.73 3.38
C SER A 52 21.61 6.12 2.77
N ASN A 53 22.58 6.41 3.63
CA ASN A 53 23.94 6.69 3.20
C ASN A 53 24.64 5.39 2.75
N ASN A 54 25.67 5.52 1.90
CA ASN A 54 26.35 4.35 1.34
C ASN A 54 27.13 3.54 2.40
N VAL A 55 27.53 4.17 3.51
CA VAL A 55 28.28 3.53 4.59
C VAL A 55 27.38 2.57 5.36
N ASP A 56 26.17 3.00 5.71
CA ASP A 56 25.16 2.21 6.40
C ASP A 56 24.72 1.03 5.52
N LEU A 57 24.52 1.26 4.22
CA LEU A 57 24.17 0.20 3.29
C LEU A 57 25.29 -0.85 3.17
N LEU A 58 26.55 -0.42 3.17
CA LEU A 58 27.69 -1.32 3.16
C LEU A 58 27.83 -2.08 4.50
N ASP A 59 27.61 -1.43 5.64
CA ASP A 59 27.60 -2.07 6.95
C ASP A 59 26.48 -3.12 7.06
N ILE A 60 25.28 -2.81 6.56
CA ILE A 60 24.17 -3.77 6.46
C ILE A 60 24.57 -4.96 5.59
N ALA A 61 25.15 -4.73 4.41
CA ALA A 61 25.60 -5.82 3.54
C ALA A 61 26.63 -6.72 4.23
N ASN A 62 27.60 -6.12 4.93
CA ASN A 62 28.60 -6.86 5.71
C ASN A 62 27.97 -7.68 6.84
N LYS A 63 27.01 -7.10 7.58
CA LYS A 63 26.24 -7.80 8.64
C LYS A 63 25.44 -8.98 8.08
N LEU A 64 24.99 -8.88 6.84
CA LEU A 64 24.28 -9.96 6.13
C LEU A 64 25.23 -10.96 5.45
N GLY A 65 26.55 -10.74 5.48
CA GLY A 65 27.53 -11.58 4.80
C GLY A 65 27.49 -11.44 3.27
N VAL A 66 26.98 -10.33 2.75
CA VAL A 66 26.85 -10.04 1.31
C VAL A 66 28.03 -9.19 0.84
N SER A 67 28.78 -9.67 -0.15
CA SER A 67 29.79 -8.87 -0.84
C SER A 67 29.15 -8.05 -1.95
N LEU A 68 29.32 -6.73 -1.90
CA LEU A 68 28.84 -5.81 -2.94
C LEU A 68 29.85 -5.61 -4.08
N GLY A 69 30.95 -6.36 -4.11
CA GLY A 69 31.90 -6.34 -5.22
C GLY A 69 33.35 -6.50 -4.79
N PRO A 70 34.26 -6.84 -5.73
CA PRO A 70 35.66 -7.10 -5.42
C PRO A 70 36.51 -5.83 -5.26
N SER A 71 36.00 -4.66 -5.66
CA SER A 71 36.73 -3.39 -5.63
C SER A 71 35.83 -2.26 -5.12
N LYS A 72 36.44 -1.16 -4.65
CA LYS A 72 35.68 0.01 -4.19
C LYS A 72 34.77 0.59 -5.27
N SER A 73 35.22 0.63 -6.53
CA SER A 73 34.40 1.08 -7.67
C SER A 73 33.17 0.19 -7.83
N ALA A 74 33.37 -1.14 -7.88
CA ALA A 74 32.27 -2.08 -8.04
C ALA A 74 31.27 -2.00 -6.88
N VAL A 75 31.74 -1.75 -5.65
CA VAL A 75 30.87 -1.53 -4.50
C VAL A 75 30.02 -0.28 -4.68
N ILE A 76 30.60 0.82 -5.15
CA ILE A 76 29.86 2.08 -5.40
C ILE A 76 28.82 1.88 -6.50
N ASP A 77 29.23 1.29 -7.64
CA ASP A 77 28.35 1.03 -8.78
C ASP A 77 27.15 0.15 -8.38
N ASN A 78 27.41 -0.88 -7.57
CA ASN A 78 26.34 -1.77 -7.09
C ASN A 78 25.43 -1.11 -6.05
N LEU A 79 25.96 -0.21 -5.21
CA LEU A 79 25.14 0.59 -4.29
C LEU A 79 24.21 1.56 -5.05
N GLU A 80 24.71 2.18 -6.11
CA GLU A 80 23.90 3.03 -6.99
C GLU A 80 22.80 2.21 -7.67
N LEU A 81 23.15 1.04 -8.23
CA LEU A 81 22.18 0.13 -8.83
C LEU A 81 21.09 -0.31 -7.84
N ILE A 82 21.43 -0.61 -6.58
CA ILE A 82 20.45 -0.96 -5.55
C ILE A 82 19.45 0.18 -5.33
N LYS A 83 19.92 1.43 -5.28
CA LYS A 83 19.05 2.61 -5.12
C LYS A 83 18.15 2.82 -6.34
N ASP A 84 18.69 2.67 -7.54
CA ASP A 84 17.93 2.78 -8.79
C ASP A 84 16.83 1.72 -8.89
N LEU A 85 17.13 0.48 -8.47
CA LEU A 85 16.16 -0.60 -8.42
C LEU A 85 15.06 -0.34 -7.39
N GLU A 86 15.40 0.20 -6.21
CA GLU A 86 14.39 0.57 -5.23
C GLU A 86 13.49 1.70 -5.75
N LEU A 87 14.06 2.72 -6.38
CA LEU A 87 13.31 3.81 -6.98
C LEU A 87 12.35 3.29 -8.05
N SER A 88 12.85 2.42 -8.94
CA SER A 88 12.05 1.78 -9.99
C SER A 88 10.90 0.96 -9.40
N ARG A 89 11.16 0.16 -8.34
CA ARG A 89 10.14 -0.60 -7.62
C ARG A 89 9.08 0.32 -7.02
N LYS A 90 9.48 1.45 -6.43
CA LYS A 90 8.58 2.45 -5.84
C LYS A 90 7.66 3.05 -6.92
N ILE A 91 8.21 3.43 -8.07
CA ILE A 91 7.45 3.96 -9.20
C ILE A 91 6.43 2.92 -9.69
N LEU A 92 6.86 1.67 -9.86
CA LEU A 92 5.99 0.60 -10.34
C LEU A 92 4.83 0.32 -9.37
N ALA A 93 5.10 0.33 -8.06
CA ALA A 93 4.05 0.19 -7.04
C ALA A 93 3.01 1.31 -7.14
N ILE A 94 3.45 2.57 -7.31
CA ILE A 94 2.56 3.72 -7.51
C ILE A 94 1.70 3.53 -8.77
N GLN A 95 2.32 3.13 -9.88
CA GLN A 95 1.62 2.91 -11.15
C GLN A 95 0.58 1.80 -11.07
N ALA A 96 0.93 0.67 -10.44
CA ALA A 96 0.01 -0.44 -10.23
C ALA A 96 -1.23 0.00 -9.42
N CYS A 97 -1.02 0.82 -8.40
CA CYS A 97 -2.12 1.36 -7.60
C CYS A 97 -2.99 2.37 -8.36
N LYS A 98 -2.39 3.21 -9.23
CA LYS A 98 -3.14 4.14 -10.10
C LYS A 98 -3.98 3.42 -11.14
N LYS A 99 -3.47 2.35 -11.76
CA LYS A 99 -4.17 1.57 -12.79
C LYS A 99 -5.46 0.91 -12.27
N ASN A 100 -5.53 0.63 -10.97
CA ASN A 100 -6.72 0.07 -10.32
C ASN A 100 -7.83 1.11 -10.06
N ASN A 101 -7.55 2.42 -10.21
CA ASN A 101 -8.55 3.47 -10.03
C ASN A 101 -9.36 3.77 -11.30
N SER A 102 -8.88 3.35 -12.48
CA SER A 102 -9.57 3.53 -13.77
C SER A 102 -10.59 2.44 -14.11
N THR A 103 -10.85 1.48 -13.20
CA THR A 103 -11.82 0.37 -13.42
C THR A 103 -13.07 0.50 -12.53
N LEU A 104 -13.33 1.68 -11.97
CA LEU A 104 -14.57 1.98 -11.24
C LEU A 104 -15.44 2.95 -12.06
N GLU A 105 -15.71 2.64 -13.32
CA GLU A 105 -16.93 3.16 -13.94
C GLU A 105 -18.08 2.29 -13.44
N VAL A 106 -18.82 2.83 -12.48
CA VAL A 106 -20.09 2.26 -12.03
C VAL A 106 -21.05 2.36 -13.22
N PRO A 107 -21.61 1.25 -13.72
CA PRO A 107 -22.58 1.32 -14.81
C PRO A 107 -23.80 2.14 -14.34
N PRO A 108 -24.37 2.98 -15.22
CA PRO A 108 -25.59 3.71 -14.87
C PRO A 108 -26.71 2.73 -14.55
N CYS A 109 -27.48 3.06 -13.50
CA CYS A 109 -28.64 2.30 -13.03
C CYS A 109 -29.70 2.12 -14.12
#